data_AF-A0A4P7W448-F1
#
_entry.id   AF-A0A4P7W448-F1
#
_cell.length_a   1.000
_cell.length_b   1.000
_cell.length_c   1.000
_cell.angle_alpha   90.00
_cell.angle_beta   90.00
_cell.angle_gamma   90.00
#
_symmetry.space_group_name_H-M   'P 1'
#
loop_
_entity.id
_entity.type
_entity.pdbx_description
1 polymer ?
#
loop_
_entity_poly.entity_id
_entity_poly.type
_entity_poly.pdbx_seq_one_letter_code
_entity_poly.pdbx_strand_id
1 'polypeptide(L)'
;MKNSSKFLLAMLGAAAIQAQYADNFYRYGERKRYPAPDSRNGFNKTTVKAVDSRQLREFSIKGHKVMAFSKKDAITRLKHQKKI
;
A
#
# COMPACT_ATOMS: atom_id res chain seq x y z
N MET A 1 -38.56 43.60 28.00
CA MET A 1 -37.75 42.55 27.34
C MET A 1 -36.48 43.13 26.71
N LYS A 2 -35.51 43.62 27.50
CA LYS A 2 -34.27 44.24 26.97
C LYS A 2 -32.98 43.40 27.18
N ASN A 3 -33.11 42.21 27.78
CA ASN A 3 -31.97 41.35 28.12
C ASN A 3 -31.80 40.14 27.19
N SER A 4 -32.78 39.89 26.31
CA SER A 4 -32.72 38.77 25.35
C SER A 4 -31.66 38.99 24.28
N SER A 5 -31.41 40.23 23.85
CA SER A 5 -30.36 40.55 22.86
C SER A 5 -28.97 40.22 23.40
N LYS A 6 -28.70 40.49 24.68
CA LYS A 6 -27.44 40.14 25.34
C LYS A 6 -27.27 38.63 25.48
N PHE A 7 -28.36 37.91 25.78
CA PHE A 7 -28.37 36.45 25.82
C PHE A 7 -28.15 35.83 24.44
N LEU A 8 -28.81 36.36 23.41
CA LEU A 8 -28.62 35.92 22.02
C LEU A 8 -27.18 36.19 21.53
N LEU A 9 -26.61 37.34 21.89
CA LEU A 9 -25.22 37.66 21.57
C LEU A 9 -24.23 36.72 22.28
N ALA A 10 -24.47 36.41 23.56
CA ALA A 10 -23.67 35.45 24.30
C ALA A 10 -23.77 34.04 23.71
N MET A 11 -24.98 33.62 23.31
CA MET A 11 -25.22 32.33 22.66
C MET A 11 -24.55 32.24 21.29
N LEU A 12 -24.61 33.31 20.49
CA LEU A 12 -23.93 33.40 19.20
C LEU A 12 -22.40 33.32 19.36
N GLY A 13 -21.84 34.06 20.32
CA GLY A 13 -20.41 34.01 20.63
C GLY A 13 -19.95 32.61 21.06
N ALA A 14 -20.73 31.95 21.93
CA ALA A 14 -20.43 30.58 22.37
C ALA A 14 -20.48 29.58 21.20
N ALA A 15 -21.48 29.69 20.32
CA ALA A 15 -21.60 28.83 19.14
C ALA A 15 -20.45 29.03 18.15
N ALA A 16 -20.01 30.27 17.92
CA ALA A 16 -18.87 30.58 17.06
C ALA A 16 -17.55 29.97 17.58
N ILE A 17 -17.32 30.06 18.90
CA ILE A 17 -16.15 29.44 19.54
C ILE A 17 -16.18 27.92 19.37
N GLN A 18 -17.32 27.27 19.62
CA GLN A 18 -17.48 25.82 19.44
C GLN A 18 -17.25 25.38 17.98
N ALA A 19 -17.75 26.14 17.00
CA ALA A 19 -17.51 25.87 15.59
C ALA A 19 -16.02 25.97 15.22
N GLN A 20 -15.31 26.98 15.73
CA GLN A 20 -13.86 27.10 15.53
C GLN A 20 -13.07 25.94 16.16
N TYR A 21 -13.45 25.46 17.35
CA TYR A 21 -12.84 24.28 17.94
C TYR A 21 -13.12 23.01 17.14
N ALA A 22 -14.32 22.85 16.58
CA ALA A 22 -14.65 21.73 15.70
C ALA A 22 -13.85 21.79 14.38
N ASP A 23 -13.78 22.95 13.73
CA ASP A 23 -12.99 23.13 12.50
C ASP A 23 -11.51 22.90 12.76
N ASN A 24 -10.97 23.38 13.88
CA ASN A 24 -9.60 23.09 14.30
C ASN A 24 -9.40 21.61 14.60
N PHE A 25 -10.38 20.91 15.17
CA PHE A 25 -10.34 19.46 15.39
C PHE A 25 -10.29 18.68 14.06
N TYR A 26 -10.96 19.17 13.01
CA TYR A 26 -10.90 18.55 11.68
C TYR A 26 -9.68 18.98 10.84
N ARG A 27 -9.16 20.19 11.04
CA ARG A 27 -8.07 20.78 10.25
C ARG A 27 -6.67 20.52 10.83
N TYR A 28 -6.53 20.56 12.15
CA TYR A 28 -5.27 20.38 12.88
C TYR A 28 -5.34 19.34 14.01
N GLY A 29 -6.53 19.00 14.47
CA GLY A 29 -6.76 17.94 15.44
C GLY A 29 -6.48 16.58 14.81
N GLU A 30 -5.91 15.70 15.62
CA GLU A 30 -5.53 14.36 15.28
C GLU A 30 -6.76 13.55 14.82
N ARG A 31 -7.14 13.69 13.55
CA ARG A 31 -7.66 12.53 12.84
C ARG A 31 -6.64 11.45 13.12
N LYS A 32 -7.07 10.39 13.82
CA LYS A 32 -6.47 9.08 13.69
C LYS A 32 -6.48 8.79 12.19
N ARG A 33 -5.43 9.25 11.52
CA ARG A 33 -5.04 8.71 10.23
C ARG A 33 -4.99 7.24 10.56
N TYR A 34 -5.84 6.44 9.91
CA TYR A 34 -5.54 5.02 9.76
C TYR A 34 -4.02 4.94 9.58
N PRO A 35 -3.29 4.13 10.38
CA PRO A 35 -1.83 4.09 10.28
C PRO A 35 -1.54 4.05 8.80
N ALA A 36 -0.87 5.09 8.30
CA ALA A 36 -0.67 5.26 6.87
C ALA A 36 -0.15 3.90 6.42
N PRO A 37 -0.92 3.14 5.61
CA PRO A 37 -0.63 1.73 5.36
C PRO A 37 0.81 1.73 4.94
N ASP A 38 1.65 1.11 5.78
CA ASP A 38 3.09 1.37 5.84
C ASP A 38 3.55 1.86 4.49
N SER A 39 4.03 3.09 4.36
CA SER A 39 4.74 3.51 3.14
C SER A 39 6.08 2.75 3.02
N ARG A 40 6.17 1.53 3.56
CA ARG A 40 6.71 0.38 2.86
C ARG A 40 5.99 0.23 1.53
N ASN A 41 6.37 1.09 0.59
CA ASN A 41 6.42 0.76 -0.82
C ASN A 41 6.69 -0.75 -0.91
N GLY A 42 5.66 -1.53 -1.25
CA GLY A 42 5.72 -2.99 -1.42
C GLY A 42 6.61 -3.41 -2.60
N PHE A 43 7.43 -2.51 -3.12
CA PHE A 43 8.52 -2.80 -4.01
C PHE A 43 9.69 -3.24 -3.15
N ASN A 44 9.81 -4.55 -2.99
CA ASN A 44 10.95 -5.18 -2.36
C ASN A 44 12.25 -4.55 -2.92
N LYS A 45 12.98 -3.81 -2.08
CA LYS A 45 14.19 -3.06 -2.46
C LYS A 45 15.39 -3.98 -2.73
N THR A 46 15.18 -5.29 -2.69
CA THR A 46 16.05 -6.25 -3.36
C THR A 46 15.94 -5.99 -4.85
N THR A 47 16.84 -5.17 -5.38
CA THR A 47 17.15 -5.15 -6.80
C THR A 47 17.29 -6.60 -7.22
N VAL A 48 16.38 -7.07 -8.09
CA VAL A 48 16.55 -8.37 -8.74
C VAL A 48 17.84 -8.21 -9.51
N LYS A 49 18.94 -8.74 -8.95
CA LYS A 49 20.23 -8.75 -9.63
C LYS A 49 19.92 -9.32 -10.99
N ALA A 50 20.13 -8.54 -12.04
CA ALA A 50 20.07 -9.04 -13.41
C ALA A 50 21.24 -10.02 -13.53
N VAL A 51 21.05 -11.22 -13.00
CA VAL A 51 21.98 -12.32 -13.12
C VAL A 51 22.02 -12.62 -14.61
N ASP A 52 23.24 -12.63 -15.13
CA ASP A 52 23.56 -12.80 -16.53
C ASP A 52 22.62 -13.81 -17.20
N SER A 53 21.93 -13.31 -18.23
CA SER A 53 20.59 -13.74 -18.63
C SER A 53 20.48 -15.15 -19.22
N ARG A 54 21.56 -15.95 -19.25
CA ARG A 54 21.60 -17.30 -19.83
C ARG A 54 22.59 -18.24 -19.15
N GLN A 55 22.55 -18.36 -17.83
CA GLN A 55 23.27 -19.44 -17.15
C GLN A 55 22.48 -20.75 -17.22
N LEU A 56 23.18 -21.86 -17.50
CA LEU A 56 22.62 -23.21 -17.43
C LEU A 56 22.37 -23.55 -15.96
N ARG A 57 21.11 -23.71 -15.56
CA ARG A 57 20.72 -23.99 -14.17
C ARG A 57 19.61 -25.02 -14.09
N GLU A 58 19.50 -25.64 -12.93
CA GLU A 58 18.44 -26.61 -12.65
C GLU A 58 17.10 -25.89 -12.45
N PHE A 59 16.09 -26.32 -13.18
CA PHE A 59 14.71 -25.89 -13.00
C PHE A 59 13.85 -27.07 -12.58
N SER A 60 13.05 -26.88 -11.53
CA SER A 60 11.99 -27.81 -11.12
C SER A 60 10.66 -27.36 -11.74
N ILE A 61 10.09 -28.19 -12.62
CA ILE A 61 8.79 -27.95 -13.29
C ILE A 61 7.93 -29.20 -13.16
N LYS A 62 6.75 -29.06 -12.54
CA LYS A 62 5.81 -30.19 -12.27
C LYS A 62 6.53 -31.45 -11.73
N GLY A 63 7.42 -31.28 -10.75
CA GLY A 63 8.18 -32.37 -10.13
C GLY A 63 9.37 -32.89 -10.94
N HIS A 64 9.62 -32.37 -12.15
CA HIS A 64 10.74 -32.77 -13.00
C HIS A 64 11.86 -31.74 -12.94
N LYS A 65 13.08 -32.22 -12.69
CA LYS A 65 14.31 -31.42 -12.64
C LYS A 65 15.02 -31.44 -13.98
N VAL A 66 15.24 -30.28 -14.60
CA VAL A 66 15.89 -30.15 -15.91
C VAL A 66 16.87 -28.99 -15.92
N MET A 67 18.07 -29.24 -16.45
CA MET A 67 19.05 -28.19 -16.74
C MET A 67 18.63 -27.41 -17.99
N ALA A 68 18.40 -26.11 -17.84
CA ALA A 68 18.02 -25.23 -18.93
C ALA A 68 18.53 -23.80 -18.71
N PHE A 69 18.46 -22.97 -19.75
CA PHE A 69 18.83 -21.56 -19.64
C PHE A 69 17.70 -20.69 -19.10
N SER A 70 16.45 -21.12 -19.30
CA SER A 70 15.26 -20.41 -18.83
C SER A 70 14.14 -21.37 -18.45
N LYS A 71 13.14 -20.87 -17.72
CA LYS A 71 11.93 -21.62 -17.40
C LYS A 71 11.16 -22.03 -18.67
N LYS A 72 11.17 -21.17 -19.71
CA LYS A 72 10.53 -21.46 -21.01
C LYS A 72 11.23 -22.64 -21.71
N ASP A 73 12.57 -22.62 -21.75
CA ASP A 73 13.39 -23.69 -22.34
C ASP A 73 13.21 -25.02 -21.60
N ALA A 74 13.15 -24.99 -20.26
CA ALA A 74 12.86 -26.19 -19.46
C ALA A 74 11.48 -26.80 -19.81
N ILE A 75 10.44 -25.98 -20.01
CA ILE A 75 9.11 -26.45 -20.42
C ILE A 75 9.16 -27.08 -21.82
N THR A 76 9.82 -26.43 -22.79
CA THR A 76 9.92 -26.96 -24.15
C THR A 76 10.64 -28.31 -24.16
N ARG A 77 11.76 -28.45 -23.45
CA ARG A 77 12.49 -29.73 -23.34
C ARG A 77 11.62 -30.83 -22.73
N LEU A 78 10.85 -30.51 -21.68
CA LEU A 78 9.96 -31.48 -21.04
C LEU A 78 8.79 -31.90 -21.95
N LYS A 79 8.24 -30.98 -22.74
CA LYS A 79 7.23 -31.29 -23.77
C LYS A 79 7.79 -32.19 -24.87
N HIS A 80 8.99 -31.90 -25.37
CA HIS A 80 9.66 -32.75 -26.37
C HIS A 80 9.94 -34.16 -25.82
N GLN A 81 10.22 -34.27 -24.52
CA GLN A 81 10.41 -35.56 -23.83
C GLN A 81 9.09 -36.25 -23.43
N LYS A 82 7.92 -35.65 -23.67
CA LYS A 82 6.59 -36.16 -23.24
C LYS A 82 6.48 -36.48 -21.75
N LYS A 83 7.24 -35.76 -20.92
CA LYS A 83 7.20 -35.89 -19.45
C LYS A 83 6.18 -34.97 -18.79
N ILE A 84 5.63 -34.03 -19.58
CA ILE A 84 4.60 -33.05 -19.22
C ILE A 84 3.61 -32.92 -20.38
#